data_AF-A0A3D0Z1N7-F1
#
_entry.id   AF-A0A3D0Z1N7-F1
#
_cell.length_a   1.000
_cell.length_b   1.000
_cell.length_c   1.000
_cell.angle_alpha   90.00
_cell.angle_beta   90.00
_cell.angle_gamma   90.00
#
_symmetry.space_group_name_H-M   'P 1'
#
loop_
_entity.id
_entity.type
_entity.pdbx_description
1 polymer ?
#
loop_
_entity_poly.entity_id
_entity_poly.type
_entity_poly.pdbx_seq_one_letter_code
_entity_poly.pdbx_strand_id
1 'polypeptide(L)'
;ALTAYYGHRQNAFWPILTRLLNMPKDAPYKERLMLMSAAGIGLWDVVQSCVREGSSDASIAQSVPNELTRAALECPDLRAVAFNGKAAEKLFYKYFSPEDFAPAVFIPLPSTSPANAMLSREQKYAIWRVAISTYIRAV
;
A
#
# COMPACT_ATOMS: atom_id res chain seq x y z
N ALA A 1 -19.90 6.19 -5.51
CA ALA A 1 -19.11 7.08 -4.64
C ALA A 1 -17.68 6.57 -4.63
N LEU A 2 -16.68 7.39 -4.93
CA LEU A 2 -15.27 6.97 -4.87
C LEU A 2 -14.93 6.63 -3.41
N THR A 3 -14.85 5.34 -3.09
CA THR A 3 -14.29 4.83 -1.83
C THR A 3 -12.81 5.18 -1.81
N ALA A 4 -12.44 6.22 -1.05
CA ALA A 4 -11.05 6.60 -0.88
C ALA A 4 -10.27 5.45 -0.21
N TYR A 5 -9.14 5.05 -0.79
CA TYR A 5 -8.24 4.10 -0.14
C TYR A 5 -7.88 4.61 1.25
N TYR A 6 -7.96 3.71 2.24
CA TYR A 6 -7.68 4.04 3.64
C TYR A 6 -8.46 5.25 4.18
N GLY A 7 -9.70 5.48 3.70
CA GLY A 7 -10.54 6.60 4.12
C GLY A 7 -10.99 6.56 5.59
N HIS A 8 -10.79 5.45 6.30
CA HIS A 8 -11.10 5.35 7.72
C HIS A 8 -10.16 6.23 8.56
N ARG A 9 -10.72 7.14 9.38
CA ARG A 9 -9.94 8.16 10.12
C ARG A 9 -8.83 7.61 11.02
N GLN A 10 -9.00 6.40 11.54
CA GLN A 10 -7.99 5.76 12.39
C GLN A 10 -6.88 5.03 11.61
N ASN A 11 -6.99 4.93 10.28
CA ASN A 11 -5.94 4.33 9.47
C ASN A 11 -4.73 5.25 9.40
N ALA A 12 -3.54 4.72 9.68
CA ALA A 12 -2.30 5.49 9.75
C ALA A 12 -1.70 5.84 8.38
N PHE A 13 -2.23 5.31 7.27
CA PHE A 13 -1.66 5.47 5.94
C PHE A 13 -1.50 6.94 5.53
N TRP A 14 -2.60 7.69 5.52
CA TRP A 14 -2.56 9.11 5.14
C TRP A 14 -1.70 9.95 6.09
N PRO A 15 -1.81 9.82 7.44
CA PRO A 15 -0.89 10.49 8.36
C PRO A 15 0.60 10.20 8.08
N ILE A 16 0.96 8.95 7.76
CA ILE A 16 2.33 8.55 7.45
C ILE A 16 2.80 9.24 6.16
N LEU A 17 2.05 9.12 5.06
CA LEU A 17 2.44 9.70 3.77
C LEU A 17 2.43 11.23 3.78
N THR A 18 1.46 11.85 4.47
CA THR A 18 1.41 13.31 4.64
C THR A 18 2.70 13.82 5.25
N ARG A 19 3.20 13.15 6.29
CA ARG A 19 4.46 13.51 6.93
C ARG A 19 5.68 13.16 6.08
N LEU A 20 5.67 12.03 5.39
CA LEU A 20 6.78 11.57 4.57
C LEU A 20 7.02 12.49 3.35
N LEU A 21 5.94 12.94 2.73
CA LEU A 21 5.93 13.73 1.50
C LEU A 21 5.64 15.21 1.73
N ASN A 22 5.65 15.65 2.99
CA ASN A 22 5.35 17.03 3.40
C ASN A 22 4.05 17.60 2.78
N MET A 23 3.00 16.77 2.69
CA MET A 23 1.73 17.16 2.09
C MET A 23 0.95 18.12 3.01
N PRO A 24 0.09 19.00 2.45
CA PRO A 24 -0.87 19.73 3.24
C PRO A 24 -1.79 18.78 4.02
N LYS A 25 -1.95 19.01 5.31
CA LYS A 25 -2.75 18.16 6.22
C LYS A 25 -4.18 17.92 5.71
N ASP A 26 -4.77 18.96 5.13
CA ASP A 26 -6.16 18.98 4.67
C ASP A 26 -6.27 18.85 3.14
N ALA A 27 -5.20 18.42 2.46
CA ALA A 27 -5.22 18.14 1.03
C ALA A 27 -6.38 17.19 0.68
N PRO A 28 -7.26 17.53 -0.28
CA PRO A 28 -8.31 16.64 -0.77
C PRO A 28 -7.73 15.34 -1.31
N TYR A 29 -8.51 14.27 -1.30
CA TYR A 29 -8.06 12.93 -1.71
C TYR A 29 -7.38 12.92 -3.09
N LYS A 30 -7.95 13.65 -4.08
CA LYS A 30 -7.37 13.76 -5.42
C LYS A 30 -5.99 14.43 -5.40
N GLU A 31 -5.81 15.47 -4.58
CA GLU A 31 -4.52 16.15 -4.43
C GLU A 31 -3.48 15.24 -3.77
N ARG A 32 -3.87 14.47 -2.76
CA ARG A 32 -2.97 13.47 -2.14
C ARG A 32 -2.48 12.44 -3.15
N LEU A 33 -3.35 11.96 -4.03
CA LEU A 33 -2.96 11.04 -5.10
C LEU A 33 -2.00 11.68 -6.10
N MET A 34 -2.20 12.95 -6.46
CA MET A 34 -1.27 13.68 -7.33
C MET A 34 0.10 13.85 -6.67
N LEU A 35 0.15 14.22 -5.39
CA LEU A 35 1.40 14.36 -4.63
C LEU A 35 2.13 13.01 -4.47
N MET A 36 1.40 11.92 -4.23
CA MET A 36 1.98 10.57 -4.24
C MET A 36 2.57 10.21 -5.61
N SER A 37 1.83 10.48 -6.68
CA SER A 37 2.28 10.22 -8.05
C SER A 37 3.53 11.04 -8.40
N ALA A 38 3.59 12.31 -8.01
CA ALA A 38 4.77 13.16 -8.15
C ALA A 38 5.98 12.60 -7.38
N ALA A 39 5.75 12.01 -6.21
CA ALA A 39 6.77 11.30 -5.43
C ALA A 39 7.15 9.92 -6.01
N GLY A 40 6.55 9.48 -7.12
CA GLY A 40 6.77 8.16 -7.72
C GLY A 40 6.10 7.02 -6.96
N ILE A 41 5.03 7.29 -6.20
CA ILE A 41 4.29 6.29 -5.43
C ILE A 41 2.95 6.00 -6.10
N GLY A 42 2.75 4.74 -6.48
CA GLY A 42 1.45 4.17 -6.85
C GLY A 42 0.76 3.50 -5.67
N LEU A 43 -0.57 3.36 -5.73
CA LEU A 43 -1.37 2.65 -4.74
C LEU A 43 -2.31 1.66 -5.42
N TRP A 44 -2.31 0.41 -4.96
CA TRP A 44 -3.16 -0.66 -5.46
C TRP A 44 -3.44 -1.71 -4.39
N ASP A 45 -4.48 -2.52 -4.58
CA ASP A 45 -4.77 -3.69 -3.74
C ASP A 45 -4.37 -4.98 -4.46
N VAL A 46 -3.95 -6.01 -3.73
CA VAL A 46 -3.60 -7.31 -4.34
C VAL A 46 -4.82 -8.03 -4.91
N VAL A 47 -5.98 -7.88 -4.26
CA VAL A 47 -7.22 -8.59 -4.57
C VAL A 47 -8.26 -7.58 -5.07
N GLN A 48 -8.84 -7.86 -6.24
CA GLN A 48 -9.90 -7.04 -6.84
C GLN A 48 -11.23 -7.25 -6.12
N SER A 49 -11.53 -8.50 -5.78
CA SER A 49 -12.74 -8.89 -5.07
C SER A 49 -12.50 -10.15 -4.24
N CYS A 50 -13.17 -10.24 -3.10
CA CYS A 50 -13.23 -11.47 -2.32
C CYS A 50 -14.65 -11.64 -1.79
N VAL A 51 -15.07 -12.90 -1.65
CA VAL A 51 -16.26 -13.23 -0.86
C VAL A 51 -15.80 -13.33 0.58
N ARG A 52 -16.43 -12.57 1.46
CA ARG A 52 -16.15 -12.59 2.89
C ARG A 52 -17.39 -13.11 3.61
N GLU A 53 -17.34 -14.34 4.08
CA GLU A 53 -18.40 -14.88 4.95
C GLU A 53 -18.11 -14.47 6.41
N GLY A 54 -18.89 -13.52 6.93
CA GLY A 54 -18.77 -13.03 8.31
C GLY A 54 -17.69 -11.96 8.53
N SER A 55 -17.54 -11.54 9.79
CA SER A 55 -16.63 -10.43 10.20
C SER A 55 -15.20 -10.85 10.51
N SER A 56 -14.88 -12.16 10.48
CA SER A 56 -13.55 -12.68 10.82
C SER A 56 -12.64 -12.80 9.58
N ASP A 57 -11.35 -12.53 9.74
CA ASP A 57 -10.33 -12.61 8.68
C ASP A 57 -10.03 -14.04 8.18
N ALA A 58 -10.68 -15.07 8.72
CA ALA A 58 -10.40 -16.48 8.41
C ALA A 58 -11.05 -16.99 7.11
N SER A 59 -11.90 -16.21 6.44
CA SER A 59 -12.74 -16.66 5.31
C SER A 59 -12.58 -15.82 4.04
N ILE A 60 -11.34 -15.48 3.64
CA ILE A 60 -11.08 -15.01 2.26
C ILE A 60 -11.11 -16.25 1.35
N ALA A 61 -12.31 -16.66 0.97
CA ALA A 61 -12.54 -17.66 -0.07
C ALA A 61 -12.73 -16.95 -1.42
N GLN A 62 -12.31 -17.60 -2.52
CA GLN A 62 -12.55 -17.12 -3.88
C GLN A 62 -12.02 -15.70 -4.18
N SER A 63 -10.87 -15.30 -3.62
CA SER A 63 -10.26 -14.02 -3.97
C SER A 63 -9.80 -14.00 -5.43
N VAL A 64 -10.23 -12.99 -6.17
CA VAL A 64 -9.80 -12.69 -7.54
C VAL A 64 -8.66 -11.68 -7.47
N PRO A 65 -7.43 -12.00 -7.90
CA PRO A 65 -6.33 -11.06 -7.90
C PRO A 65 -6.56 -9.91 -8.90
N ASN A 66 -5.99 -8.74 -8.63
CA ASN A 66 -5.89 -7.67 -9.63
C ASN A 66 -4.87 -8.03 -10.72
N GLU A 67 -4.87 -7.34 -11.86
CA GLU A 67 -3.85 -7.52 -12.91
C GLU A 67 -2.52 -6.79 -12.59
N LEU A 68 -1.91 -7.09 -11.44
CA LEU A 68 -0.70 -6.39 -10.99
C LEU A 68 0.50 -6.58 -11.93
N THR A 69 0.64 -7.75 -12.56
CA THR A 69 1.70 -8.00 -13.55
C THR A 69 1.59 -7.04 -14.73
N ARG A 70 0.37 -6.78 -15.22
CA ARG A 70 0.15 -5.80 -16.29
C ARG A 70 0.51 -4.38 -15.85
N ALA A 71 0.08 -3.99 -14.65
CA ALA A 71 0.41 -2.68 -14.10
C ALA A 71 1.93 -2.50 -13.91
N ALA A 72 2.66 -3.56 -13.58
CA ALA A 72 4.12 -3.55 -13.49
C ALA A 72 4.78 -3.36 -14.87
N LEU A 73 4.28 -4.04 -15.91
CA LEU A 73 4.77 -3.86 -17.29
C LEU A 73 4.54 -2.42 -17.81
N GLU A 74 3.46 -1.78 -17.38
CA GLU A 74 3.16 -0.38 -17.71
C GLU A 74 4.00 0.62 -16.88
N CYS A 75 4.75 0.14 -15.88
CA CYS A 75 5.61 0.93 -15.00
C CYS A 75 7.08 0.48 -15.11
N PRO A 76 7.81 0.80 -16.20
CA PRO A 76 9.19 0.35 -16.40
C PRO A 76 10.17 0.87 -15.33
N ASP A 77 9.83 1.97 -14.65
CA ASP A 77 10.60 2.54 -13.53
C ASP A 77 10.23 1.91 -12.18
N LEU A 78 9.49 0.80 -12.13
CA LEU A 78 9.11 0.15 -10.88
C LEU A 78 10.36 -0.41 -10.17
N ARG A 79 10.75 0.23 -9.06
CA ARG A 79 11.93 -0.15 -8.27
C ARG A 79 11.61 -0.95 -7.01
N ALA A 80 10.39 -0.82 -6.48
CA ALA A 80 9.99 -1.49 -5.26
C ALA A 80 8.47 -1.72 -5.18
N VAL A 81 8.09 -2.85 -4.58
CA VAL A 81 6.72 -3.17 -4.18
C VAL A 81 6.67 -3.26 -2.67
N ALA A 82 5.95 -2.33 -2.03
CA ALA A 82 5.85 -2.26 -0.58
C ALA A 82 4.49 -2.80 -0.09
N PHE A 83 4.52 -3.84 0.74
CA PHE A 83 3.31 -4.51 1.23
C PHE A 83 2.82 -3.89 2.54
N ASN A 84 1.62 -3.29 2.52
CA ASN A 84 0.99 -2.75 3.72
C ASN A 84 0.39 -3.86 4.61
N GLY A 85 1.25 -4.60 5.30
CA GLY A 85 0.90 -5.69 6.20
C GLY A 85 1.09 -7.09 5.60
N LYS A 86 1.21 -8.08 6.49
CA LYS A 86 1.46 -9.50 6.16
C LYS A 86 0.37 -10.13 5.29
N ALA A 87 -0.87 -9.64 5.38
CA ALA A 87 -1.96 -10.15 4.55
C ALA A 87 -1.74 -9.82 3.06
N ALA A 88 -1.36 -8.58 2.74
CA ALA A 88 -1.06 -8.16 1.38
C ALA A 88 0.14 -8.94 0.81
N GLU A 89 1.20 -9.08 1.62
CA GLU A 89 2.38 -9.88 1.24
C GLU A 89 2.02 -11.34 0.93
N LYS A 90 1.27 -12.01 1.83
CA LYS A 90 0.84 -13.40 1.61
C LYS A 90 -0.03 -13.56 0.37
N LEU A 91 -0.96 -12.63 0.14
CA LEU A 91 -1.81 -12.66 -1.06
C LEU A 91 -1.00 -12.42 -2.32
N PHE A 92 0.01 -11.55 -2.27
CA PHE A 92 0.86 -11.29 -3.42
C PHE A 92 1.57 -12.57 -3.86
N TYR A 93 2.29 -13.23 -2.94
CA TYR A 93 2.99 -14.48 -3.24
C TYR A 93 2.07 -15.66 -3.57
N LYS A 94 0.77 -15.57 -3.22
CA LYS A 94 -0.23 -16.57 -3.64
C LYS A 94 -0.58 -16.46 -5.12
N TYR A 95 -0.57 -15.25 -5.68
CA TYR A 95 -1.12 -14.96 -7.00
C TYR A 95 -0.09 -14.55 -8.04
N PHE A 96 1.08 -14.08 -7.62
CA PHE A 96 2.08 -13.48 -8.50
C PHE A 96 3.46 -14.07 -8.25
N SER A 97 4.25 -14.17 -9.33
CA SER A 97 5.66 -14.47 -9.23
C SER A 97 6.46 -13.17 -9.06
N PRO A 98 7.41 -13.10 -8.12
CA PRO A 98 8.32 -11.96 -7.99
C PRO A 98 9.08 -11.63 -9.28
N GLU A 99 9.34 -12.63 -10.12
CA GLU A 99 10.05 -12.50 -11.39
C GLU A 99 9.31 -11.60 -12.38
N ASP A 100 7.97 -11.58 -12.32
CA ASP A 100 7.11 -10.75 -13.16
C ASP A 100 7.24 -9.24 -12.86
N PHE A 101 7.90 -8.89 -11.75
CA PHE A 101 8.09 -7.51 -11.29
C PHE A 101 9.58 -7.15 -11.24
N ALA A 102 10.48 -8.01 -11.74
CA ALA A 102 11.90 -7.73 -11.77
C ALA A 102 12.19 -6.42 -12.55
N PRO A 103 13.13 -5.57 -12.10
CA PRO A 103 14.07 -5.78 -10.99
C PRO A 103 13.57 -5.23 -9.62
N ALA A 104 12.28 -5.03 -9.44
CA ALA A 104 11.74 -4.43 -8.22
C ALA A 104 12.07 -5.26 -6.97
N VAL A 105 12.39 -4.57 -5.87
CA VAL A 105 12.54 -5.20 -4.55
C VAL A 105 11.21 -5.27 -3.80
N PHE A 106 11.08 -6.24 -2.90
CA PHE A 106 9.86 -6.44 -2.12
C PHE A 106 10.05 -6.03 -0.67
N ILE A 107 9.21 -5.12 -0.19
CA ILE A 107 9.38 -4.44 1.10
C ILE A 107 8.18 -4.74 2.00
N PRO A 108 8.32 -5.62 3.02
CA PRO A 108 7.24 -5.83 3.98
C PRO A 108 7.13 -4.64 4.93
N LEU A 109 5.94 -4.06 5.05
CA LEU A 109 5.64 -2.96 5.98
C LEU A 109 4.61 -3.38 7.03
N PRO A 110 4.64 -2.78 8.24
CA PRO A 110 3.58 -2.99 9.21
C PRO A 110 2.27 -2.42 8.68
N SER A 111 1.17 -3.13 8.94
CA SER A 111 -0.15 -2.68 8.52
C SER A 111 -0.50 -1.33 9.14
N THR A 112 -1.00 -0.41 8.31
CA THR A 112 -1.51 0.90 8.73
C THR A 112 -2.91 0.83 9.36
N SER A 113 -3.57 -0.33 9.32
CA SER A 113 -4.86 -0.56 9.97
C SER A 113 -4.79 -0.31 11.48
N PRO A 114 -5.86 0.23 12.09
CA PRO A 114 -5.97 0.32 13.55
C PRO A 114 -5.96 -1.06 14.24
N ALA A 115 -6.36 -2.12 13.53
CA ALA A 115 -6.31 -3.49 14.06
C ALA A 115 -4.88 -3.95 14.40
N ASN A 116 -3.87 -3.38 13.74
CA ASN A 116 -2.47 -3.58 14.10
C ASN A 116 -2.08 -2.64 15.26
N ALA A 117 -2.60 -2.91 16.45
CA ALA A 117 -2.40 -2.10 17.66
C ALA A 117 -1.06 -2.35 18.38
N MET A 118 -0.29 -3.36 17.95
CA MET A 118 1.05 -3.66 18.50
C MET A 118 2.07 -2.54 18.28
N LEU A 119 1.87 -1.69 17.27
CA LEU A 119 2.76 -0.57 16.95
C LEU A 119 2.00 0.74 17.03
N SER A 120 2.58 1.72 17.73
CA SER A 120 2.12 3.11 17.71
C SER A 120 2.26 3.71 16.32
N ARG A 121 1.51 4.80 16.06
CA ARG A 121 1.58 5.52 14.79
C ARG A 121 3.00 6.02 14.48
N GLU A 122 3.73 6.46 15.50
CA GLU A 122 5.11 6.93 15.37
C GLU A 122 6.08 5.79 15.00
N GLN A 123 5.93 4.61 15.62
CA GLN A 123 6.71 3.43 15.23
C GLN A 123 6.43 3.01 13.79
N LYS A 124 5.15 2.98 13.38
CA LYS A 124 4.78 2.71 11.97
C LYS A 124 5.44 3.72 11.03
N TYR A 125 5.36 5.02 11.34
CA TYR A 125 6.00 6.06 10.55
C TYR A 125 7.52 5.86 10.44
N ALA A 126 8.21 5.59 11.55
CA ALA A 126 9.65 5.40 11.55
C ALA A 126 10.07 4.23 10.64
N ILE A 127 9.36 3.10 10.72
CA ILE A 127 9.60 1.93 9.86
C ILE A 127 9.33 2.26 8.39
N TRP A 128 8.17 2.85 8.10
CA TRP A 128 7.79 3.24 6.74
C TRP A 128 8.82 4.18 6.11
N ARG A 129 9.20 5.24 6.84
CA ARG A 129 10.18 6.22 6.38
C ARG A 129 11.51 5.56 6.00
N VAL A 130 12.07 4.74 6.90
CA VAL A 130 13.35 4.08 6.64
C VAL A 130 13.24 3.14 5.45
N ALA A 131 12.16 2.36 5.38
CA ALA A 131 12.01 1.33 4.37
C ALA A 131 11.80 1.88 2.95
N ILE A 132 11.07 2.99 2.77
CA ILE A 132 10.68 3.46 1.42
C ILE A 132 11.38 4.75 0.97
N SER A 133 12.07 5.47 1.85
CA SER A 133 12.67 6.78 1.50
C SER A 133 13.66 6.75 0.33
N THR A 134 14.39 5.65 0.13
CA THR A 134 15.32 5.50 -1.02
C THR A 134 14.58 5.32 -2.36
N TYR A 135 13.30 4.97 -2.33
CA TYR A 135 12.50 4.65 -3.52
C TYR A 135 11.54 5.78 -3.93
N ILE A 136 11.32 6.77 -3.07
CA ILE A 136 10.50 7.95 -3.37
C ILE A 136 11.35 9.03 -4.06
N ARG A 137 10.73 9.79 -4.94
CA ARG A 137 11.35 10.97 -5.56
C ARG A 137 11.24 12.16 -4.61
N ALA A 138 12.21 13.05 -4.66
CA ALA A 138 12.07 14.36 -4.01
C ALA A 138 10.92 15.11 -4.70
N VAL A 139 10.02 15.68 -3.90
CA VAL A 139 8.88 16.51 -4.34
C VAL A 139 9.11 17.93 -3.88
#